data_AF-A0A142WXN1-F1
#
_entry.id   AF-A0A142WXN1-F1
#
_cell.length_a   1.000
_cell.length_b   1.000
_cell.length_c   1.000
_cell.angle_alpha   90.00
_cell.angle_beta   90.00
_cell.angle_gamma   90.00
#
_symmetry.space_group_name_H-M   'P 1'
#
loop_
_entity.id
_entity.type
_entity.pdbx_description
1 polymer ?
#
loop_
_entity_poly.entity_id
_entity_poly.type
_entity_poly.pdbx_seq_one_letter_code
_entity_poly.pdbx_strand_id
1 'polypeptide(L)'
;MALVLSASSCGEPKLPKIQRPSAAAAESRFNAFVETAKKDPRKAVKEWDAIVKEIEEQAKQNGGPFVQLHYLAMEATPKVKRSRNGRDLEAALSMVKDKIEELKTMSQD
;
A
#
# COMPACT_ATOMS: atom_id res chain seq x y z
N MET A 1 35.94 8.05 -47.42
CA MET A 1 35.01 6.90 -47.39
C MET A 1 34.97 6.41 -45.94
N ALA A 2 33.95 6.80 -45.17
CA ALA A 2 32.62 6.17 -45.04
C ALA A 2 32.71 4.93 -44.12
N LEU A 3 31.94 4.70 -43.05
CA LEU A 3 30.73 5.23 -42.41
C LEU A 3 30.80 4.76 -40.93
N VAL A 4 30.76 5.60 -39.90
CA VAL A 4 29.57 6.06 -39.13
C VAL A 4 28.37 5.10 -39.08
N LEU A 5 28.19 4.54 -37.87
CA LEU A 5 26.96 4.23 -37.11
C LEU A 5 25.87 3.28 -37.64
N SER A 6 25.45 2.43 -36.69
CA SER A 6 24.08 1.95 -36.42
C SER A 6 23.57 0.72 -37.17
N ALA A 7 23.42 -0.38 -36.43
CA ALA A 7 22.19 -1.20 -36.48
C ALA A 7 22.07 -2.08 -35.23
N SER A 8 21.20 -1.63 -34.31
CA SER A 8 20.24 -2.48 -33.60
C SER A 8 20.80 -3.53 -32.64
N SER A 9 21.50 -3.07 -31.60
CA SER A 9 21.33 -3.72 -30.30
C SER A 9 19.85 -3.60 -29.94
N CYS A 10 19.18 -4.74 -29.78
CA CYS A 10 17.79 -4.85 -29.37
C CYS A 10 17.50 -3.81 -28.31
N GLY A 11 16.65 -2.84 -28.66
CA GLY A 11 15.96 -2.02 -27.68
C GLY A 11 15.06 -2.95 -26.89
N GLU A 12 15.62 -3.61 -25.88
CA GLU A 12 14.84 -3.99 -24.73
C GLU A 12 14.16 -2.70 -24.28
N PRO A 13 12.83 -2.61 -24.34
CA PRO A 13 12.19 -1.55 -23.61
C PRO A 13 12.70 -1.71 -22.18
N LYS A 14 13.46 -0.72 -21.70
CA LYS A 14 13.50 -0.42 -20.27
C LYS A 14 12.05 -0.13 -19.91
N LEU A 15 11.27 -1.20 -19.76
CA LEU A 15 10.11 -1.23 -18.89
C LEU A 15 10.65 -0.52 -17.65
N PRO A 16 10.04 0.63 -17.26
CA PRO A 16 10.42 1.24 -16.00
C PRO A 16 10.38 0.07 -15.03
N LYS A 17 11.52 -0.24 -14.37
CA LYS A 17 11.54 -1.30 -13.35
C LYS A 17 10.35 -0.96 -12.50
N ILE A 18 9.27 -1.72 -12.65
CA ILE A 18 8.08 -1.56 -11.85
C ILE A 18 8.66 -1.95 -10.52
N GLN A 19 9.10 -0.94 -9.76
CA GLN A 19 9.43 -1.09 -8.35
C GLN A 19 8.08 -1.51 -7.82
N ARG A 20 7.85 -2.82 -7.81
CA ARG A 20 6.68 -3.42 -7.20
C ARG A 20 6.66 -2.76 -5.85
N PRO A 21 5.63 -1.97 -5.53
CA PRO A 21 5.57 -1.30 -4.25
C PRO A 21 5.75 -2.42 -3.22
N SER A 22 6.90 -2.41 -2.54
CA SER A 22 7.25 -3.53 -1.68
C SER A 22 6.29 -3.50 -0.50
N ALA A 23 5.93 -4.67 0.02
CA ALA A 23 5.10 -4.77 1.22
C ALA A 23 5.66 -3.89 2.37
N ALA A 24 6.98 -3.73 2.44
CA ALA A 24 7.65 -2.85 3.40
C ALA A 24 7.36 -1.35 3.19
N ALA A 25 7.24 -0.88 1.94
CA ALA A 25 6.87 0.51 1.66
C ALA A 25 5.40 0.78 2.00
N ALA A 26 4.51 -0.17 1.72
CA ALA A 26 3.11 -0.14 2.11
C ALA A 26 2.95 -0.10 3.64
N GLU A 27 3.71 -0.95 4.35
CA GLU A 27 3.75 -1.02 5.81
C GLU A 27 4.23 0.28 6.44
N SER A 28 5.36 0.82 5.96
CA SER A 28 5.91 2.07 6.51
C SER A 28 4.92 3.22 6.39
N ARG A 29 4.25 3.33 5.23
CA ARG A 29 3.17 4.32 5.02
C ARG A 29 1.96 4.06 5.90
N PHE A 30 1.55 2.81 6.04
CA PHE A 30 0.40 2.45 6.89
C PHE A 30 0.70 2.72 8.37
N ASN A 31 1.88 2.39 8.86
CA ASN A 31 2.30 2.68 10.23
C ASN A 31 2.40 4.19 10.47
N ALA A 32 2.96 4.95 9.52
CA ALA A 32 2.97 6.41 9.59
C ALA A 32 1.55 7.00 9.59
N PHE A 33 0.62 6.39 8.84
CA PHE A 33 -0.79 6.74 8.87
C PHE A 33 -1.44 6.43 10.22
N VAL A 34 -1.18 5.28 10.83
CA VAL A 34 -1.66 4.94 12.19
C VAL A 34 -1.15 5.96 13.22
N GLU A 35 0.14 6.32 13.17
CA GLU A 35 0.70 7.34 14.05
C GLU A 35 0.06 8.72 13.84
N THR A 36 -0.20 9.08 12.58
CA THR A 36 -0.90 10.31 12.23
C THR A 36 -2.35 10.27 12.70
N ALA A 37 -3.03 9.12 12.60
CA ALA A 37 -4.39 8.91 13.06
C ALA A 37 -4.55 9.03 14.57
N LYS A 38 -3.51 8.70 15.33
CA LYS A 38 -3.48 8.95 16.79
C LYS A 38 -3.45 10.44 17.11
N LYS A 39 -2.68 11.21 16.36
CA LYS A 39 -2.47 12.65 16.57
C LYS A 39 -3.63 13.49 16.01
N ASP A 40 -4.13 13.13 14.84
CA ASP A 40 -5.20 13.81 14.13
C ASP A 40 -6.15 12.79 13.45
N PRO A 41 -7.11 12.25 14.21
CA PRO A 41 -8.06 11.27 13.68
C PRO A 41 -8.96 11.87 12.60
N ARG A 42 -9.25 13.17 12.63
CA ARG A 42 -10.08 13.83 11.60
C ARG A 42 -9.38 13.87 10.27
N LYS A 43 -8.07 14.16 10.27
CA LYS A 43 -7.24 14.12 9.07
C LYS A 43 -7.09 12.69 8.57
N ALA A 44 -6.84 11.73 9.46
CA ALA A 44 -6.73 10.33 9.07
C ALA A 44 -8.00 9.77 8.43
N VAL A 45 -9.20 10.13 8.89
CA VAL A 45 -10.44 9.73 8.21
C VAL A 45 -10.52 10.25 6.78
N LYS A 46 -10.00 11.45 6.50
CA LYS A 46 -9.95 12.01 5.14
C LYS A 46 -8.91 11.34 4.26
N GLU A 47 -7.77 10.98 4.84
CA GLU A 47 -6.66 10.31 4.14
C GLU A 47 -6.90 8.80 4.00
N TRP A 48 -7.83 8.23 4.77
CA TRP A 48 -8.15 6.81 4.75
C TRP A 48 -8.61 6.32 3.37
N ASP A 49 -9.49 7.08 2.70
CA ASP A 49 -9.96 6.71 1.36
C ASP A 49 -8.81 6.67 0.34
N ALA A 50 -7.74 7.45 0.55
CA ALA A 50 -6.53 7.39 -0.27
C ALA A 50 -5.69 6.14 0.05
N ILE A 51 -5.54 5.79 1.33
CA ILE A 51 -4.88 4.55 1.77
C ILE A 51 -5.58 3.32 1.19
N VAL A 52 -6.92 3.27 1.24
CA VAL A 52 -7.71 2.15 0.68
C VAL A 52 -7.47 2.02 -0.83
N LYS A 53 -7.40 3.13 -1.57
CA LYS A 53 -7.07 3.12 -3.00
C LYS A 53 -5.66 2.62 -3.27
N GLU A 54 -4.66 3.03 -2.49
CA GLU A 54 -3.30 2.50 -2.62
C GLU A 54 -3.27 0.98 -2.37
N ILE A 55 -3.98 0.50 -1.35
CA ILE A 55 -4.10 -0.94 -1.06
C ILE A 55 -4.82 -1.67 -2.21
N GLU A 56 -5.86 -1.08 -2.80
CA GLU A 56 -6.55 -1.62 -3.97
C GLU A 56 -5.61 -1.75 -5.18
N GLU A 57 -4.79 -0.73 -5.45
CA GLU A 57 -3.79 -0.79 -6.52
C GLU A 57 -2.76 -1.90 -6.27
N GLN A 58 -2.30 -2.06 -5.02
CA GLN A 58 -1.40 -3.15 -4.66
C GLN A 58 -2.07 -4.52 -4.78
N ALA A 59 -3.35 -4.63 -4.43
CA ALA A 59 -4.13 -5.84 -4.63
C ALA A 59 -4.26 -6.20 -6.11
N LYS A 60 -4.45 -5.22 -6.99
CA LYS A 60 -4.48 -5.43 -8.45
C LYS A 60 -3.13 -5.84 -9.01
N GLN A 61 -2.03 -5.27 -8.50
CA GLN A 61 -0.68 -5.54 -9.01
C GLN A 61 -0.08 -6.85 -8.51
N ASN A 62 -0.29 -7.18 -7.24
CA ASN A 62 0.33 -8.34 -6.58
C ASN A 62 -0.63 -9.53 -6.44
N GLY A 63 -1.95 -9.30 -6.49
CA GLY A 63 -2.95 -10.34 -6.33
C GLY A 63 -2.89 -11.04 -4.96
N GLY A 64 -3.60 -12.17 -4.86
CA GLY A 64 -3.50 -13.08 -3.72
C GLY A 64 -3.73 -12.41 -2.36
N PRO A 65 -2.75 -12.43 -1.44
CA PRO A 65 -2.95 -12.00 -0.06
C PRO A 65 -3.09 -10.46 0.07
N PHE A 66 -2.70 -9.68 -0.94
CA PHE A 66 -3.01 -8.24 -0.99
C PHE A 66 -4.48 -7.96 -1.29
N VAL A 67 -5.18 -8.88 -1.97
CA VAL A 67 -6.64 -8.77 -2.15
C VAL A 67 -7.35 -8.91 -0.81
N GLN A 68 -6.89 -9.81 0.06
CA GLN A 68 -7.42 -9.94 1.42
C GLN A 68 -7.16 -8.67 2.24
N LEU A 69 -5.99 -8.05 2.10
CA LEU A 69 -5.69 -6.77 2.73
C LEU A 69 -6.66 -5.67 2.29
N HIS A 70 -6.97 -5.59 0.99
CA HIS A 70 -7.97 -4.65 0.47
C HIS A 70 -9.36 -4.89 1.06
N TYR A 71 -9.80 -6.14 1.16
CA TYR A 71 -11.08 -6.48 1.80
C TYR A 71 -11.13 -6.05 3.26
N LEU A 72 -10.06 -6.29 4.03
CA LEU A 72 -9.97 -5.84 5.42
C LEU A 72 -9.98 -4.32 5.54
N ALA A 73 -9.30 -3.61 4.65
CA ALA A 73 -9.32 -2.15 4.61
C ALA A 73 -10.73 -1.61 4.28
N MET A 74 -11.44 -2.24 3.35
CA MET A 74 -12.84 -1.93 3.06
C MET A 74 -13.75 -2.16 4.28
N GLU A 75 -13.56 -3.25 5.01
CA GLU A 75 -14.32 -3.54 6.24
C GLU A 75 -13.98 -2.58 7.40
N ALA A 76 -12.72 -2.14 7.48
CA ALA A 76 -12.28 -1.15 8.44
C ALA A 76 -12.79 0.27 8.10
N THR A 77 -13.11 0.56 6.84
CA THR A 77 -13.58 1.89 6.38
C THR A 77 -14.76 2.46 7.17
N PRO A 78 -15.89 1.76 7.35
CA PRO A 78 -17.00 2.28 8.16
C PRO A 78 -16.60 2.46 9.64
N LYS A 79 -15.68 1.64 10.17
CA LYS A 79 -15.18 1.75 11.53
C LYS A 79 -14.33 3.02 11.67
N VAL A 80 -13.37 3.23 10.77
CA VAL A 80 -12.52 4.43 10.68
C VAL A 80 -13.37 5.70 10.53
N LYS A 81 -14.35 5.72 9.61
CA LYS A 81 -15.23 6.88 9.39
C LYS A 81 -16.13 7.21 10.60
N ARG A 82 -16.39 6.25 11.48
CA ARG A 82 -17.15 6.44 12.72
C ARG A 82 -16.26 6.78 13.93
N SER A 83 -14.96 6.51 13.86
CA SER A 83 -14.01 6.79 14.93
C SER A 83 -13.93 8.29 15.21
N ARG A 84 -14.11 8.67 16.48
CA ARG A 84 -14.08 10.07 16.93
C ARG A 84 -12.78 10.45 17.63
N ASN A 85 -11.97 9.45 17.97
CA ASN A 85 -10.71 9.60 18.68
C ASN A 85 -9.67 8.65 18.07
N GLY A 86 -8.38 8.90 18.35
CA GLY A 86 -7.28 8.10 17.79
C GLY A 86 -7.27 6.64 18.26
N ARG A 87 -7.87 6.34 19.42
CA ARG A 87 -7.91 4.99 20.00
C ARG A 87 -8.90 4.07 19.29
N ASP A 88 -10.09 4.59 18.98
CA ASP A 88 -11.10 3.89 18.17
C ASP A 88 -10.59 3.70 16.74
N LEU A 89 -9.84 4.67 16.23
CA LEU A 89 -9.23 4.61 14.90
C LEU A 89 -8.11 3.56 14.85
N GLU A 90 -7.23 3.53 15.85
CA GLU A 90 -6.22 2.47 16.00
C GLU A 90 -6.84 1.07 16.09
N ALA A 91 -7.89 0.91 16.89
CA ALA A 91 -8.59 -0.37 17.01
C ALA A 91 -9.22 -0.82 15.68
N ALA A 92 -9.79 0.12 14.92
CA ALA A 92 -10.32 -0.16 13.59
C ALA A 92 -9.23 -0.56 12.59
N LEU A 93 -8.03 0.01 12.72
CA LEU A 93 -6.88 -0.25 11.86
C LEU A 93 -6.06 -1.47 12.26
N SER A 94 -6.22 -2.01 13.48
CA SER A 94 -5.38 -3.11 13.97
C SER A 94 -5.46 -4.34 13.06
N MET A 95 -6.67 -4.73 12.61
CA MET A 95 -6.86 -5.88 11.71
C MET A 95 -6.13 -5.71 10.37
N VAL A 96 -6.08 -4.48 9.86
CA VAL A 96 -5.37 -4.15 8.62
C VAL A 96 -3.86 -4.16 8.87
N LYS A 97 -3.42 -3.65 10.02
CA LYS A 97 -2.02 -3.66 10.46
C LYS A 97 -1.48 -5.09 10.60
N ASP A 98 -2.21 -5.95 11.32
CA ASP A 98 -1.84 -7.34 11.56
C ASP A 98 -1.69 -8.10 10.23
N LYS A 99 -2.58 -7.84 9.26
CA LYS A 99 -2.47 -8.44 7.93
C LYS A 99 -1.28 -7.93 7.12
N ILE A 100 -0.94 -6.65 7.22
CA ILE A 100 0.26 -6.09 6.58
C ILE A 100 1.53 -6.73 7.17
N GLU A 101 1.56 -6.92 8.48
CA GLU A 101 2.66 -7.57 9.17
C GLU A 101 2.80 -9.04 8.74
N GLU A 102 1.69 -9.77 8.64
CA GLU A 102 1.65 -11.14 8.10
C GLU A 102 2.17 -11.19 6.66
N LEU A 103 1.70 -10.27 5.79
CA LEU A 103 2.15 -10.16 4.40
C LEU A 103 3.66 -9.94 4.27
N LYS A 104 4.23 -9.14 5.18
CA LYS A 104 5.67 -8.90 5.25
C LYS A 104 6.42 -10.17 5.63
N THR A 105 5.97 -10.88 6.67
CA THR A 105 6.61 -12.14 7.09
C THR A 105 6.59 -13.16 5.96
N MET A 106 5.49 -13.24 5.21
CA MET A 106 5.35 -14.14 4.05
C MET A 106 6.17 -13.70 2.82
N SER A 107 6.54 -12.42 2.71
CA SER A 107 7.32 -11.89 1.57
C SER A 107 8.83 -11.89 1.80
N GLN A 108 9.29 -12.29 2.99
CA GLN A 108 10.71 -12.38 3.36
C GLN A 108 11.29 -13.81 3.27
N ASP A 109 10.49 -14.79 2.87
CA ASP A 109 10.90 -16.18 2.62
C ASP A 109 11.25 -16.40 1.13
#